data_AF-A0A662WI62-F1
#
_entry.id   AF-A0A662WI62-F1
#
_cell.length_a   1.000
_cell.length_b   1.000
_cell.length_c   1.000
_cell.angle_alpha   90.00
_cell.angle_beta   90.00
_cell.angle_gamma   90.00
#
_symmetry.space_group_name_H-M   'P 1'
#
loop_
_entity.id
_entity.type
_entity.pdbx_description
1 polymer ?
#
loop_
_entity_poly.entity_id
_entity_poly.type
_entity_poly.pdbx_seq_one_letter_code
_entity_poly.pdbx_strand_id
1 'polypeptide(L)'
;MSLYRDYKKLVPEFFKSELKHYYRGLRRKDIKSIVDGVRSSKAGKDGMPFDLYKFIASHMISEPSSEFVFARTFMVLCWNLMARAESALSIRLHQLKFVEDSLCIYYAHTKNDQFGENRQDPRHVYANPEMPEVCPLLSRGVYWLSIRSSCVCESEVESRGVQDTYLRYESAGDVHLSRTVCGLPDDRPEFALLPPRFTADHTAIVARAIDSCFGAVPSSLRLVYEYALVSVFYHRDYLRRVVPASDPLVSTLPFTNGVSSVTQLAKRVVCALPTSKDGLRATGVPPYVSVMCQMRKMAELMEQGANWQP
;
A
#
# COMPACT_ATOMS: atom_id res chain seq x y z
N MET A 1 -24.19 27.33 -6.36
CA MET A 1 -23.43 27.98 -7.44
C MET A 1 -23.55 27.28 -8.80
N SER A 2 -24.06 26.03 -8.90
CA SER A 2 -24.20 25.40 -10.21
C SER A 2 -25.26 26.09 -11.08
N LEU A 3 -26.43 26.49 -10.55
CA LEU A 3 -27.51 27.08 -11.35
C LEU A 3 -27.07 28.24 -12.28
N TYR A 4 -26.40 29.28 -11.78
CA TYR A 4 -25.92 30.38 -12.62
C TYR A 4 -24.86 29.93 -13.63
N ARG A 5 -24.04 28.93 -13.26
CA ARG A 5 -23.02 28.33 -14.14
C ARG A 5 -23.67 27.50 -15.25
N ASP A 6 -24.68 26.70 -14.91
CA ASP A 6 -25.40 25.78 -15.79
C ASP A 6 -26.21 26.57 -16.83
N TYR A 7 -26.79 27.71 -16.44
CA TYR A 7 -27.50 28.63 -17.32
C TYR A 7 -26.62 29.75 -17.92
N LYS A 8 -25.30 29.69 -17.73
CA LYS A 8 -24.31 30.66 -18.25
C LYS A 8 -24.65 32.14 -17.94
N LYS A 9 -25.20 32.41 -16.74
CA LYS A 9 -25.53 33.75 -16.26
C LYS A 9 -24.48 34.24 -15.27
N LEU A 10 -24.14 35.53 -15.35
CA LEU A 10 -23.29 36.16 -14.34
C LEU A 10 -24.03 36.17 -12.99
N VAL A 11 -23.32 35.80 -11.93
CA VAL A 11 -23.85 35.89 -10.56
C VAL A 11 -23.84 37.37 -10.15
N PRO A 12 -24.99 37.98 -9.82
CA PRO A 12 -25.03 39.36 -9.37
C PRO A 12 -24.21 39.56 -8.09
N GLU A 13 -23.53 40.70 -7.98
CA GLU A 13 -22.60 40.95 -6.86
C GLU A 13 -23.33 41.05 -5.51
N PHE A 14 -24.53 41.65 -5.49
CA PHE A 14 -25.39 41.68 -4.30
C PHE A 14 -25.75 40.27 -3.81
N PHE A 15 -25.95 39.33 -4.72
CA PHE A 15 -26.33 37.96 -4.38
C PHE A 15 -25.16 37.20 -3.77
N LYS A 16 -23.93 37.44 -4.24
CA LYS A 16 -22.72 36.87 -3.61
C LYS A 16 -22.53 37.38 -2.19
N SER A 17 -22.73 38.67 -1.95
CA SER A 17 -22.58 39.25 -0.61
C SER A 17 -23.65 38.71 0.35
N GLU A 18 -24.91 38.63 -0.09
CA GLU A 18 -26.00 38.01 0.69
C GLU A 18 -25.75 36.54 1.01
N LEU A 19 -25.34 35.74 0.02
CA LEU A 19 -24.97 34.33 0.23
C LEU A 19 -23.89 34.19 1.29
N LYS A 20 -22.85 35.04 1.23
CA LYS A 20 -21.75 35.03 2.20
C LYS A 20 -22.27 35.33 3.61
N HIS A 21 -23.18 36.31 3.76
CA HIS A 21 -23.81 36.62 5.03
C HIS A 21 -24.69 35.47 5.54
N TYR A 22 -25.49 34.87 4.66
CA TYR A 22 -26.35 33.74 4.99
C TYR A 22 -25.55 32.52 5.43
N TYR A 23 -24.53 32.10 4.69
CA TYR A 23 -23.66 30.99 5.06
C TYR A 23 -22.94 31.23 6.39
N ARG A 24 -22.50 32.48 6.65
CA ARG A 24 -21.91 32.85 7.93
C ARG A 24 -22.93 32.73 9.07
N GLY A 25 -24.19 33.12 8.84
CA GLY A 25 -25.29 32.92 9.77
C GLY A 25 -25.60 31.45 10.04
N LEU A 26 -25.60 30.62 9.00
CA LEU A 26 -25.80 29.17 9.10
C LEU A 26 -24.70 28.51 9.94
N ARG A 27 -23.42 28.84 9.66
CA ARG A 27 -22.28 28.36 10.44
C ARG A 27 -22.37 28.75 11.91
N ARG A 28 -22.82 29.96 12.22
CA ARG A 28 -23.03 30.41 13.61
C ARG A 28 -24.13 29.60 14.30
N LYS A 29 -25.23 29.29 13.61
CA LYS A 29 -26.30 28.42 14.15
C LYS A 29 -25.78 27.00 14.39
N ASP A 30 -24.99 26.44 13.47
CA ASP A 30 -24.37 25.13 13.65
C ASP A 30 -23.43 25.13 14.86
N ILE A 31 -22.53 26.12 14.98
CA ILE A 31 -21.63 26.26 16.14
C ILE A 31 -22.44 26.40 17.43
N LYS A 32 -23.49 27.23 17.44
CA LYS A 32 -24.35 27.39 18.60
C LYS A 32 -25.02 26.07 19.00
N SER A 33 -25.49 25.27 18.03
CA SER A 33 -26.05 23.94 18.33
C SER A 33 -25.02 22.95 18.90
N ILE A 34 -23.73 23.13 18.58
CA ILE A 34 -22.63 22.35 19.17
C ILE A 34 -22.38 22.80 20.62
N VAL A 35 -22.31 24.12 20.85
CA VAL A 35 -22.10 24.71 22.18
C VAL A 35 -23.26 24.37 23.13
N ASP A 36 -24.49 24.41 22.62
CA ASP A 36 -25.71 24.09 23.36
C ASP A 36 -25.90 22.56 23.55
N GLY A 37 -24.96 21.73 23.05
CA GLY A 37 -24.98 20.27 23.21
C GLY A 37 -26.02 19.52 22.35
N VAL A 38 -26.73 20.23 21.47
CA VAL A 38 -27.74 19.64 20.56
C VAL A 38 -27.08 18.83 19.43
N ARG A 39 -25.85 19.18 19.04
CA ARG A 39 -25.03 18.45 18.06
C ARG A 39 -23.65 18.13 18.62
N SER A 40 -23.10 16.98 18.23
CA SER A 40 -21.71 16.62 18.52
C SER A 40 -20.75 17.62 17.88
N SER A 41 -19.69 17.98 18.61
CA SER A 41 -18.59 18.81 18.11
C SER A 41 -17.75 18.10 17.03
N LYS A 42 -17.79 16.76 16.99
CA LYS A 42 -17.15 15.96 15.94
C LYS A 42 -18.06 15.92 14.71
N ALA A 43 -17.67 16.64 13.67
CA ALA A 43 -18.22 16.49 12.33
C ALA A 43 -17.44 15.42 11.56
N GLY A 44 -18.14 14.43 10.99
CA GLY A 44 -17.54 13.34 10.20
C GLY A 44 -17.53 11.99 10.92
N LYS A 45 -16.99 10.96 10.25
CA LYS A 45 -16.71 9.66 10.86
C LYS A 45 -15.31 9.70 11.47
N ASP A 46 -15.13 9.10 12.64
CA ASP A 46 -13.79 8.91 13.19
C ASP A 46 -12.95 8.06 12.23
N GLY A 47 -11.67 8.41 12.11
CA GLY A 47 -10.72 7.62 11.32
C GLY A 47 -10.60 6.21 11.91
N MET A 48 -10.53 5.20 11.04
CA MET A 48 -10.30 3.83 11.48
C MET A 48 -8.94 3.75 12.20
N PRO A 49 -8.88 3.31 13.47
CA PRO A 49 -7.62 3.11 14.17
C PRO A 49 -6.77 2.06 13.46
N PHE A 50 -5.44 2.21 13.52
CA PHE A 50 -4.52 1.26 12.89
C PHE A 50 -4.70 -0.17 13.43
N ASP A 51 -4.94 -0.32 14.73
CA ASP A 51 -5.19 -1.63 15.35
C ASP A 51 -6.47 -2.29 14.81
N LEU A 52 -7.52 -1.50 14.55
CA LEU A 52 -8.76 -2.01 13.96
C LEU A 52 -8.53 -2.42 12.50
N TYR A 53 -7.78 -1.61 11.73
CA TYR A 53 -7.36 -1.96 10.37
C TYR A 53 -6.61 -3.29 10.33
N LYS A 54 -5.59 -3.44 11.18
CA LYS A 54 -4.81 -4.68 11.32
C LYS A 54 -5.69 -5.86 11.74
N PHE A 55 -6.55 -5.66 12.72
CA PHE A 55 -7.48 -6.68 13.22
C PHE A 55 -8.40 -7.19 12.10
N ILE A 56 -9.03 -6.30 11.34
CA ILE A 56 -9.91 -6.68 10.23
C ILE A 56 -9.12 -7.42 9.14
N ALA A 57 -7.93 -6.91 8.77
CA ALA A 57 -7.09 -7.55 7.77
C ALA A 57 -6.63 -8.96 8.19
N SER A 58 -6.38 -9.18 9.49
CA SER A 58 -6.04 -10.51 10.04
C SER A 58 -7.21 -11.49 10.02
N HIS A 59 -8.45 -11.02 10.20
CA HIS A 59 -9.63 -11.86 10.10
C HIS A 59 -9.89 -12.26 8.65
N MET A 60 -9.81 -11.30 7.71
CA MET A 60 -10.08 -11.58 6.29
C MET A 60 -9.14 -12.63 5.68
N ILE A 61 -7.88 -12.73 6.11
CA ILE A 61 -6.96 -13.76 5.60
C ILE A 61 -7.20 -15.15 6.22
N SER A 62 -7.89 -15.19 7.37
CA SER A 62 -8.18 -16.44 8.08
C SER A 62 -9.47 -17.10 7.61
N GLU A 63 -10.23 -16.43 6.74
CA GLU A 63 -11.48 -16.94 6.17
C GLU A 63 -11.24 -17.53 4.78
N PRO A 64 -11.68 -18.77 4.50
CA PRO A 64 -11.43 -19.45 3.23
C PRO A 64 -12.42 -18.98 2.14
N SER A 65 -12.36 -17.70 1.77
CA SER A 65 -13.18 -17.10 0.71
C SER A 65 -12.36 -16.16 -0.17
N SER A 66 -12.50 -16.30 -1.48
CA SER A 66 -11.90 -15.39 -2.47
C SER A 66 -12.39 -13.96 -2.30
N GLU A 67 -13.61 -13.75 -1.81
CA GLU A 67 -14.16 -12.43 -1.52
C GLU A 67 -13.41 -11.74 -0.37
N PHE A 68 -13.04 -12.50 0.68
CA PHE A 68 -12.26 -11.95 1.78
C PHE A 68 -10.80 -11.68 1.38
N VAL A 69 -10.22 -12.50 0.49
CA VAL A 69 -8.90 -12.22 -0.08
C VAL A 69 -8.91 -10.93 -0.90
N PHE A 70 -9.95 -10.73 -1.73
CA PHE A 70 -10.15 -9.47 -2.46
C PHE A 70 -10.37 -8.30 -1.51
N ALA A 71 -11.29 -8.42 -0.55
CA ALA A 71 -11.63 -7.37 0.40
C ALA A 71 -10.41 -6.92 1.22
N ARG A 72 -9.58 -7.87 1.66
CA ARG A 72 -8.32 -7.59 2.34
C ARG A 72 -7.38 -6.80 1.44
N THR A 73 -7.14 -7.29 0.23
CA THR A 73 -6.23 -6.65 -0.72
C THR A 73 -6.69 -5.24 -1.06
N PHE A 74 -7.98 -5.08 -1.30
CA PHE A 74 -8.62 -3.80 -1.58
C PHE A 74 -8.49 -2.82 -0.41
N MET A 75 -8.77 -3.26 0.82
CA MET A 75 -8.65 -2.44 2.02
C MET A 75 -7.20 -2.01 2.28
N VAL A 76 -6.26 -2.95 2.18
CA VAL A 76 -4.83 -2.70 2.35
C VAL A 76 -4.33 -1.69 1.32
N LEU A 77 -4.75 -1.82 0.05
CA LEU A 77 -4.42 -0.85 -1.00
C LEU A 77 -5.04 0.53 -0.73
N CYS A 78 -6.32 0.60 -0.36
CA CYS A 78 -6.97 1.87 -0.03
C CYS A 78 -6.25 2.59 1.11
N TRP A 79 -5.87 1.85 2.15
CA TRP A 79 -5.13 2.36 3.30
C TRP A 79 -3.77 2.94 2.87
N ASN A 80 -2.98 2.15 2.15
CA ASN A 80 -1.62 2.53 1.77
C ASN A 80 -1.56 3.65 0.72
N LEU A 81 -2.58 3.74 -0.14
CA LEU A 81 -2.69 4.82 -1.11
C LEU A 81 -3.38 6.07 -0.54
N MET A 82 -3.89 5.98 0.69
CA MET A 82 -4.79 6.98 1.29
C MET A 82 -5.89 7.39 0.30
N ALA A 83 -6.38 6.40 -0.45
CA ALA A 83 -7.22 6.61 -1.61
C ALA A 83 -8.67 6.23 -1.33
N ARG A 84 -9.57 6.85 -2.09
CA ARG A 84 -10.98 6.45 -2.11
C ARG A 84 -11.12 5.13 -2.87
N ALA A 85 -12.21 4.42 -2.57
CA ALA A 85 -12.57 3.18 -3.24
C ALA A 85 -12.50 3.28 -4.78
N GLU A 86 -13.10 4.31 -5.35
CA GLU A 86 -13.11 4.56 -6.81
C GLU A 86 -11.70 4.68 -7.41
N SER A 87 -10.80 5.38 -6.72
CA SER A 87 -9.41 5.52 -7.16
C SER A 87 -8.65 4.21 -7.04
N ALA A 88 -8.92 3.40 -6.01
CA ALA A 88 -8.29 2.09 -5.84
C ALA A 88 -8.82 1.04 -6.84
N LEU A 89 -10.12 1.05 -7.16
CA LEU A 89 -10.74 0.14 -8.12
C LEU A 89 -10.31 0.42 -9.57
N SER A 90 -10.01 1.68 -9.89
CA SER A 90 -9.61 2.10 -11.24
C SER A 90 -8.14 1.78 -11.59
N ILE A 91 -7.36 1.24 -10.63
CA ILE A 91 -5.95 0.89 -10.85
C ILE A 91 -5.85 -0.27 -11.84
N ARG A 92 -5.22 -0.02 -12.99
CA ARG A 92 -4.97 -1.04 -14.00
C ARG A 92 -3.53 -1.54 -13.92
N LEU A 93 -3.30 -2.78 -14.37
CA LEU A 93 -1.98 -3.41 -14.29
C LEU A 93 -0.86 -2.60 -14.96
N HIS A 94 -1.12 -1.99 -16.13
CA HIS A 94 -0.10 -1.20 -16.86
C HIS A 94 0.38 0.06 -16.10
N GLN A 95 -0.36 0.50 -15.07
CA GLN A 95 -0.01 1.65 -14.23
C GLN A 95 0.95 1.28 -13.10
N LEU A 96 1.26 0.00 -12.93
CA LEU A 96 2.12 -0.50 -11.86
C LEU A 96 3.56 -0.59 -12.35
N LYS A 97 4.48 -0.03 -11.58
CA LYS A 97 5.92 -0.27 -11.75
C LYS A 97 6.56 -0.43 -10.38
N PHE A 98 7.60 -1.23 -10.30
CA PHE A 98 8.45 -1.24 -9.12
C PHE A 98 9.66 -0.36 -9.38
N VAL A 99 9.90 0.62 -8.51
CA VAL A 99 10.99 1.59 -8.65
C VAL A 99 11.71 1.69 -7.32
N GLU A 100 13.04 1.49 -7.37
CA GLU A 100 13.87 1.34 -6.17
C GLU A 100 13.28 0.26 -5.26
N ASP A 101 12.70 0.67 -4.13
CA ASP A 101 12.21 -0.19 -3.05
C ASP A 101 10.69 -0.10 -2.83
N SER A 102 9.95 0.46 -3.80
CA SER A 102 8.52 0.69 -3.69
C SER A 102 7.73 0.28 -4.94
N LEU A 103 6.48 -0.11 -4.72
CA LEU A 103 5.48 -0.25 -5.77
C LEU A 103 4.90 1.13 -6.08
N CYS A 104 5.11 1.60 -7.30
CA CYS A 104 4.63 2.88 -7.80
C CYS A 104 3.36 2.69 -8.64
N ILE A 105 2.34 3.51 -8.35
CA ILE A 105 1.09 3.56 -9.11
C ILE A 105 1.00 4.90 -9.84
N TYR A 106 1.00 4.83 -11.17
CA TYR A 106 0.92 5.99 -12.06
C TYR A 106 -0.52 6.20 -12.52
N TYR A 107 -1.20 7.19 -11.95
CA TYR A 107 -2.54 7.56 -12.38
C TYR A 107 -2.47 8.39 -13.67
N ALA A 108 -3.18 7.96 -14.70
CA ALA A 108 -3.29 8.70 -15.96
C ALA A 108 -4.14 9.98 -15.83
N HIS A 109 -5.14 9.93 -14.96
CA HIS A 109 -6.02 11.06 -14.64
C HIS A 109 -6.20 11.15 -13.13
N THR A 110 -6.16 12.37 -12.59
CA THR A 110 -6.58 12.61 -11.21
C THR A 110 -7.58 13.76 -11.18
N LYS A 111 -8.37 13.88 -10.11
CA LYS A 111 -9.35 14.97 -10.01
C LYS A 111 -8.74 16.37 -10.10
N ASN A 112 -7.47 16.51 -9.69
CA ASN A 112 -6.73 17.77 -9.75
C ASN A 112 -5.95 17.92 -11.06
N ASP A 113 -5.89 16.87 -11.88
CA ASP A 113 -5.24 16.84 -13.19
C ASP A 113 -6.10 16.03 -14.16
N GLN A 114 -7.27 16.59 -14.49
CA GLN A 114 -8.24 15.92 -15.34
C GLN A 114 -7.74 15.72 -16.76
N PHE A 115 -6.84 16.61 -17.22
CA PHE A 115 -6.28 16.60 -18.57
C PHE A 115 -4.91 15.89 -18.65
N GLY A 116 -4.34 15.47 -17.51
CA GLY A 116 -3.04 14.78 -17.48
C GLY A 116 -1.87 15.68 -17.92
N GLU A 117 -2.02 16.99 -17.77
CA GLU A 117 -1.05 17.99 -18.23
C GLU A 117 0.11 18.17 -17.24
N ASN A 118 -0.07 17.71 -16.00
CA ASN A 118 0.92 17.84 -14.94
C ASN A 118 1.86 16.63 -14.88
N ARG A 119 3.01 16.83 -14.23
CA ARG A 119 3.96 15.76 -13.92
C ARG A 119 3.24 14.63 -13.16
N GLN A 120 3.20 13.45 -13.76
CA GLN A 120 2.63 12.23 -13.17
C GLN A 120 3.58 11.65 -12.12
N ASP A 121 3.65 12.29 -10.97
CA ASP A 121 4.34 11.69 -9.84
C ASP A 121 3.50 10.51 -9.29
N PRO A 122 4.11 9.32 -9.13
CA PRO A 122 3.38 8.14 -8.71
C PRO A 122 2.98 8.19 -7.23
N ARG A 123 2.00 7.37 -6.86
CA ARG A 123 1.79 7.00 -5.45
C ARG A 123 2.68 5.82 -5.09
N HIS A 124 3.43 5.96 -4.00
CA HIS A 124 4.35 4.91 -3.55
C HIS A 124 3.66 4.00 -2.53
N VAL A 125 3.87 2.70 -2.65
CA VAL A 125 3.39 1.67 -1.73
C VAL A 125 4.57 0.79 -1.33
N TYR A 126 4.84 0.70 -0.04
CA TYR A 126 5.98 -0.06 0.50
C TYR A 126 5.55 -1.45 0.99
N ALA A 127 6.51 -2.37 1.12
CA ALA A 127 6.29 -3.61 1.84
C ALA A 127 6.26 -3.35 3.35
N ASN A 128 5.51 -4.17 4.09
CA ASN A 128 5.67 -4.27 5.54
C ASN A 128 6.11 -5.69 5.94
N PRO A 129 7.43 -5.91 6.08
CA PRO A 129 7.96 -7.21 6.49
C PRO A 129 7.66 -7.56 7.96
N GLU A 130 7.41 -6.56 8.82
CA GLU A 130 7.17 -6.77 10.26
C GLU A 130 5.70 -7.10 10.56
N MET A 131 4.75 -6.57 9.77
CA MET A 131 3.32 -6.78 9.95
C MET A 131 2.67 -7.38 8.70
N PRO A 132 2.68 -8.73 8.56
CA PRO A 132 2.15 -9.40 7.39
C PRO A 132 0.64 -9.18 7.19
N GLU A 133 -0.13 -8.96 8.25
CA GLU A 133 -1.58 -8.73 8.20
C GLU A 133 -1.93 -7.59 7.24
N VAL A 134 -1.10 -6.54 7.24
CA VAL A 134 -1.32 -5.28 6.52
C VAL A 134 -0.28 -5.02 5.42
N CYS A 135 0.59 -5.99 5.14
CA CYS A 135 1.62 -5.87 4.11
C CYS A 135 1.00 -5.80 2.70
N PRO A 136 1.19 -4.69 1.96
CA PRO A 136 0.53 -4.50 0.66
C PRO A 136 0.99 -5.49 -0.39
N LEU A 137 2.29 -5.73 -0.48
CA LEU A 137 2.86 -6.68 -1.45
C LEU A 137 2.42 -8.11 -1.16
N LEU A 138 2.37 -8.49 0.12
CA LEU A 138 1.84 -9.79 0.53
C LEU A 138 0.37 -9.93 0.13
N SER A 139 -0.46 -8.91 0.41
CA SER A 139 -1.89 -8.99 0.07
C SER A 139 -2.12 -9.17 -1.42
N ARG A 140 -1.38 -8.43 -2.25
CA ARG A 140 -1.44 -8.57 -3.72
C ARG A 140 -0.95 -9.94 -4.18
N GLY A 141 0.16 -10.42 -3.63
CA GLY A 141 0.71 -11.74 -3.95
C GLY A 141 -0.26 -12.87 -3.63
N VAL A 142 -0.89 -12.82 -2.45
CA VAL A 142 -1.95 -13.76 -2.07
C VAL A 142 -3.14 -13.67 -3.01
N TYR A 143 -3.66 -12.47 -3.28
CA TYR A 143 -4.78 -12.28 -4.20
C TYR A 143 -4.50 -12.83 -5.60
N TRP A 144 -3.34 -12.53 -6.18
CA TRP A 144 -2.96 -13.02 -7.50
C TRP A 144 -2.78 -14.54 -7.56
N LEU A 145 -2.36 -15.18 -6.48
CA LEU A 145 -2.33 -16.65 -6.37
C LEU A 145 -3.74 -17.24 -6.28
N SER A 146 -4.63 -16.60 -5.51
CA SER A 146 -6.00 -17.06 -5.29
C SER A 146 -6.87 -16.95 -6.55
N ILE A 147 -6.78 -15.86 -7.31
CA ILE A 147 -7.60 -15.67 -8.53
C ILE A 147 -7.24 -16.64 -9.66
N ARG A 148 -6.06 -17.26 -9.63
CA ARG A 148 -5.70 -18.30 -10.61
C ARG A 148 -6.44 -19.62 -10.35
N SER A 149 -6.95 -19.81 -9.13
CA SER A 149 -7.66 -21.02 -8.70
C SER A 149 -9.17 -20.94 -8.92
N SER A 150 -9.70 -19.74 -9.21
CA SER A 150 -11.12 -19.48 -9.42
C SER A 150 -11.29 -18.57 -10.63
N CYS A 151 -11.81 -19.13 -11.73
CA CYS A 151 -12.34 -18.35 -12.83
C CYS A 151 -13.40 -17.38 -12.31
N VAL A 152 -13.24 -16.05 -12.45
CA VAL A 152 -14.36 -15.09 -12.57
C VAL A 152 -13.87 -13.75 -13.17
N CYS A 153 -14.78 -13.22 -14.00
CA CYS A 153 -14.86 -11.96 -14.70
C CYS A 153 -14.74 -10.68 -13.86
N GLU A 154 -14.20 -9.61 -14.46
CA GLU A 154 -14.20 -8.25 -13.91
C GLU A 154 -15.64 -7.73 -13.78
N SER A 155 -16.07 -7.34 -12.57
CA SER A 155 -17.28 -6.55 -12.36
C SER A 155 -16.91 -5.20 -11.74
N GLU A 156 -17.08 -4.14 -12.51
CA GLU A 156 -16.98 -2.75 -12.07
C GLU A 156 -18.18 -2.40 -11.17
N VAL A 157 -17.92 -1.79 -10.00
CA VAL A 157 -18.97 -1.21 -9.14
C VAL A 157 -18.74 0.30 -9.07
N GLU A 158 -19.67 1.06 -9.64
CA GLU A 158 -19.69 2.52 -9.64
C GLU A 158 -20.26 3.04 -8.31
N SER A 159 -19.54 3.93 -7.62
CA SER A 159 -20.03 4.56 -6.39
C SER A 159 -20.01 6.09 -6.51
N ARG A 160 -21.15 6.71 -6.15
CA ARG A 160 -21.43 8.14 -6.23
C ARG A 160 -20.62 8.95 -5.20
N GLY A 161 -20.11 10.11 -5.65
CA GLY A 161 -19.14 10.94 -4.95
C GLY A 161 -19.62 11.60 -3.64
N VAL A 162 -18.66 11.74 -2.72
CA VAL A 162 -18.74 12.56 -1.50
C VAL A 162 -17.49 13.47 -1.43
N GLN A 163 -17.69 14.78 -1.31
CA GLN A 163 -16.69 15.81 -0.96
C GLN A 163 -16.59 15.83 0.59
N ASP A 164 -15.48 15.90 1.32
CA ASP A 164 -14.27 16.73 1.22
C ASP A 164 -13.13 16.20 2.15
N THR A 165 -11.95 16.84 2.03
CA THR A 165 -10.67 16.75 2.79
C THR A 165 -9.56 16.06 1.99
N TYR A 166 -8.76 16.87 1.29
CA TYR A 166 -7.58 16.39 0.55
C TYR A 166 -6.33 16.65 1.36
N LEU A 167 -5.57 15.60 1.64
CA LEU A 167 -4.13 15.71 1.88
C LEU A 167 -3.52 16.27 0.59
N ARG A 168 -2.80 17.39 0.68
CA ARG A 168 -2.09 17.96 -0.47
C ARG A 168 -0.99 16.97 -0.87
N TYR A 169 -1.00 16.54 -2.12
CA TYR A 169 0.00 15.63 -2.66
C TYR A 169 1.29 16.42 -2.96
N GLU A 170 2.39 16.02 -2.33
CA GLU A 170 3.74 16.47 -2.64
C GLU A 170 4.63 15.25 -2.85
N SER A 171 5.36 15.20 -3.96
CA SER A 171 6.10 14.01 -4.40
C SER A 171 7.19 13.54 -3.41
N ALA A 172 7.84 14.47 -2.70
CA ALA A 172 8.83 14.13 -1.66
C ALA A 172 8.18 13.75 -0.31
N GLY A 173 6.99 14.28 -0.01
CA GLY A 173 6.22 13.91 1.18
C GLY A 173 5.60 12.52 1.06
N ASP A 174 5.17 12.14 -0.14
CA ASP A 174 4.51 10.85 -0.43
C ASP A 174 5.39 9.65 -0.04
N VAL A 175 6.69 9.66 -0.35
CA VAL A 175 7.58 8.52 -0.04
C VAL A 175 7.77 8.27 1.46
N HIS A 176 7.88 9.32 2.28
CA HIS A 176 8.00 9.18 3.73
C HIS A 176 6.65 8.78 4.34
N LEU A 177 5.59 9.49 3.96
CA LEU A 177 4.23 9.22 4.45
C LEU A 177 3.79 7.79 4.10
N SER A 178 4.09 7.32 2.89
CA SER A 178 3.75 5.97 2.42
C SER A 178 4.43 4.87 3.26
N ARG A 179 5.62 5.09 3.80
CA ARG A 179 6.25 4.17 4.77
C ARG A 179 5.50 4.17 6.10
N THR A 180 5.17 5.36 6.60
CA THR A 180 4.45 5.52 7.86
C THR A 180 3.06 4.88 7.80
N VAL A 181 2.28 5.12 6.74
CA VAL A 181 0.93 4.54 6.60
C VAL A 181 0.98 3.03 6.35
N CYS A 182 2.04 2.51 5.74
CA CYS A 182 2.28 1.08 5.62
C CYS A 182 2.55 0.42 6.99
N GLY A 183 2.88 1.23 8.01
CA GLY A 183 3.12 0.79 9.37
C GLY A 183 4.59 0.44 9.65
N LEU A 184 5.55 0.97 8.89
CA LEU A 184 6.96 0.85 9.27
C LEU A 184 7.25 1.74 10.50
N PRO A 185 8.05 1.27 11.47
CA PRO A 185 8.28 1.98 12.74
C PRO A 185 9.14 3.21 12.52
N ASP A 186 8.65 4.41 12.82
CA ASP A 186 9.39 5.66 12.62
C ASP A 186 10.45 5.92 13.70
N ASP A 187 10.39 5.20 14.81
CA ASP A 187 11.32 5.31 15.94
C ASP A 187 12.53 4.35 15.84
N ARG A 188 12.66 3.60 14.74
CA ARG A 188 13.67 2.55 14.59
C ARG A 188 14.33 2.53 13.21
N PRO A 189 15.55 1.97 13.09
CA PRO A 189 16.21 1.72 11.80
C PRO A 189 15.34 0.95 10.79
N GLU A 190 14.45 0.07 11.26
CA GLU A 190 13.52 -0.68 10.42
C GLU A 190 12.57 0.19 9.59
N PHE A 191 12.44 1.48 9.89
CA PHE A 191 11.80 2.43 8.96
C PHE A 191 12.44 2.39 7.56
N ALA A 192 13.75 2.15 7.49
CA ALA A 192 14.52 2.05 6.25
C ALA A 192 14.60 0.63 5.68
N LEU A 193 13.83 -0.33 6.21
CA LEU A 193 13.85 -1.72 5.75
C LEU A 193 13.50 -1.80 4.25
N LEU A 194 14.30 -2.54 3.49
CA LEU A 194 14.02 -2.84 2.09
C LEU A 194 12.98 -3.96 1.98
N PRO A 195 12.16 -3.98 0.92
CA PRO A 195 11.22 -5.07 0.67
C PRO A 195 11.97 -6.42 0.61
N PRO A 196 11.29 -7.53 0.96
CA PRO A 196 11.85 -8.86 0.77
C PRO A 196 12.24 -9.05 -0.70
N ARG A 197 13.46 -9.50 -0.94
CA ARG A 197 14.04 -9.67 -2.28
C ARG A 197 14.83 -10.97 -2.38
N PHE A 198 15.05 -11.45 -3.60
CA PHE A 198 15.99 -12.55 -3.81
C PHE A 198 17.43 -12.06 -3.67
N THR A 199 18.31 -12.91 -3.16
CA THR A 199 19.77 -12.72 -3.30
C THR A 199 20.16 -12.74 -4.78
N ALA A 200 21.22 -12.03 -5.15
CA ALA A 200 21.62 -11.84 -6.55
C ALA A 200 21.79 -13.14 -7.37
N ASP A 201 21.63 -13.00 -8.70
CA ASP A 201 21.91 -13.98 -9.77
C ASP A 201 20.90 -15.14 -10.01
N HIS A 202 19.61 -14.82 -10.09
CA HIS A 202 18.56 -15.85 -10.31
C HIS A 202 17.48 -15.47 -11.36
N THR A 203 17.70 -14.47 -12.21
CA THR A 203 16.67 -13.88 -13.09
C THR A 203 15.88 -14.90 -13.92
N ALA A 204 16.56 -15.90 -14.51
CA ALA A 204 15.89 -16.92 -15.32
C ALA A 204 15.01 -17.88 -14.50
N ILE A 205 15.46 -18.26 -13.29
CA ILE A 205 14.71 -19.16 -12.40
C ILE A 205 13.52 -18.39 -11.80
N VAL A 206 13.73 -17.14 -11.40
CA VAL A 206 12.70 -16.24 -10.88
C VAL A 206 11.62 -15.99 -11.93
N ALA A 207 12.01 -15.70 -13.17
CA ALA A 207 11.09 -15.58 -14.30
C ALA A 207 10.18 -16.81 -14.44
N ARG A 208 10.76 -18.02 -14.44
CA ARG A 208 9.99 -19.27 -14.52
C ARG A 208 9.09 -19.48 -13.30
N ALA A 209 9.55 -19.10 -12.11
CA ALA A 209 8.77 -19.19 -10.89
C ALA A 209 7.55 -18.28 -10.92
N ILE A 210 7.71 -17.03 -11.39
CA ILE A 210 6.62 -16.08 -11.63
C ILE A 210 5.62 -16.68 -12.61
N ASP A 211 6.08 -17.21 -13.74
CA ASP A 211 5.19 -17.77 -14.76
C ASP A 211 4.42 -19.00 -14.24
N SER A 212 5.09 -19.83 -13.44
CA SER A 212 4.49 -21.01 -12.81
C SER A 212 3.44 -20.64 -11.76
N CYS A 213 3.69 -19.58 -10.97
CA CYS A 213 2.78 -19.12 -9.91
C CYS A 213 1.61 -18.32 -10.48
N PHE A 214 1.87 -17.31 -11.32
CA PHE A 214 0.88 -16.30 -11.72
C PHE A 214 0.44 -16.39 -13.18
N GLY A 215 1.18 -17.09 -14.03
CA GLY A 215 0.83 -17.33 -15.44
C GLY A 215 1.67 -16.48 -16.36
N ALA A 216 1.25 -16.31 -17.62
CA ALA A 216 2.01 -15.49 -18.56
C ALA A 216 1.98 -14.01 -18.12
N VAL A 217 3.01 -13.57 -17.39
CA VAL A 217 3.14 -12.20 -16.90
C VAL A 217 3.94 -11.36 -17.92
N PRO A 218 3.40 -10.21 -18.38
CA PRO A 218 4.12 -9.30 -19.27
C PRO A 218 5.47 -8.83 -18.69
N SER A 219 6.46 -8.64 -19.55
CA SER A 219 7.81 -8.21 -19.14
C SER A 219 7.81 -6.91 -18.33
N SER A 220 6.90 -5.97 -18.63
CA SER A 220 6.74 -4.71 -17.90
C SER A 220 6.33 -4.88 -16.44
N LEU A 221 5.74 -6.02 -16.08
CA LEU A 221 5.24 -6.32 -14.73
C LEU A 221 6.09 -7.34 -13.99
N ARG A 222 7.12 -7.91 -14.63
CA ARG A 222 7.95 -8.97 -14.04
C ARG A 222 8.46 -8.59 -12.65
N LEU A 223 8.99 -7.38 -12.49
CA LEU A 223 9.52 -6.93 -11.20
C LEU A 223 8.42 -6.77 -10.13
N VAL A 224 7.22 -6.32 -10.52
CA VAL A 224 6.08 -6.19 -9.61
C VAL A 224 5.64 -7.56 -9.08
N TYR A 225 5.54 -8.55 -9.98
CA TYR A 225 5.19 -9.93 -9.60
C TYR A 225 6.32 -10.63 -8.86
N GLU A 226 7.58 -10.31 -9.15
CA GLU A 226 8.74 -10.78 -8.40
C GLU A 226 8.62 -10.38 -6.92
N TYR A 227 8.48 -9.08 -6.63
CA TYR A 227 8.36 -8.62 -5.24
C TYR A 227 7.09 -9.12 -4.54
N ALA A 228 5.99 -9.35 -5.27
CA ALA A 228 4.81 -10.01 -4.72
C ALA A 228 5.10 -11.48 -4.35
N LEU A 229 5.80 -12.23 -5.21
CA LEU A 229 6.21 -13.61 -4.94
C LEU A 229 7.15 -13.71 -3.75
N VAL A 230 8.15 -12.82 -3.71
CA VAL A 230 9.13 -12.82 -2.63
C VAL A 230 8.47 -12.49 -1.30
N SER A 231 7.52 -11.55 -1.28
CA SER A 231 6.73 -11.25 -0.08
C SER A 231 5.94 -12.48 0.39
N VAL A 232 5.32 -13.25 -0.52
CA VAL A 232 4.65 -14.52 -0.18
C VAL A 232 5.63 -15.53 0.42
N PHE A 233 6.83 -15.70 -0.16
CA PHE A 233 7.84 -16.61 0.39
C PHE A 233 8.34 -16.17 1.76
N TYR A 234 8.62 -14.87 1.94
CA TYR A 234 9.08 -14.31 3.20
C TYR A 234 8.08 -14.52 4.33
N HIS A 235 6.78 -14.37 4.04
CA HIS A 235 5.70 -14.53 5.01
C HIS A 235 5.08 -15.94 5.02
N ARG A 236 5.70 -16.93 4.37
CA ARG A 236 5.13 -18.28 4.20
C ARG A 236 4.76 -18.93 5.52
N ASP A 237 5.60 -18.80 6.55
CA ASP A 237 5.34 -19.41 7.85
C ASP A 237 4.19 -18.72 8.58
N TYR A 238 4.03 -17.41 8.41
CA TYR A 238 2.85 -16.70 8.90
C TYR A 238 1.58 -17.19 8.18
N LEU A 239 1.62 -17.25 6.84
CA LEU A 239 0.48 -17.69 6.04
C LEU A 239 0.04 -19.11 6.39
N ARG A 240 0.98 -20.04 6.62
CA ARG A 240 0.69 -21.41 7.06
C ARG A 240 -0.03 -21.50 8.41
N ARG A 241 0.11 -20.50 9.28
CA ARG A 241 -0.56 -20.47 10.58
C ARG A 241 -1.97 -19.89 10.50
N VAL A 242 -2.18 -18.90 9.63
CA VAL A 242 -3.43 -18.13 9.60
C VAL A 242 -4.39 -18.58 8.50
N VAL A 243 -3.88 -19.08 7.38
CA VAL A 243 -4.70 -19.52 6.25
C VAL A 243 -5.24 -20.93 6.54
N PRO A 244 -6.57 -21.16 6.45
CA PRO A 244 -7.16 -22.48 6.65
C PRO A 244 -6.58 -23.52 5.69
N ALA A 245 -6.40 -24.76 6.16
CA ALA A 245 -5.91 -25.86 5.33
C ALA A 245 -6.85 -26.20 4.15
N SER A 246 -8.12 -25.83 4.24
CA SER A 246 -9.11 -25.98 3.17
C SER A 246 -9.01 -24.91 2.08
N ASP A 247 -8.24 -23.84 2.30
CA ASP A 247 -8.14 -22.74 1.34
C ASP A 247 -7.35 -23.17 0.08
N PRO A 248 -7.84 -22.88 -1.14
CA PRO A 248 -7.13 -23.17 -2.39
C PRO A 248 -5.71 -22.58 -2.46
N LEU A 249 -5.44 -21.48 -1.77
CA LEU A 249 -4.12 -20.86 -1.66
C LEU A 249 -3.07 -21.85 -1.17
N VAL A 250 -3.40 -22.71 -0.21
CA VAL A 250 -2.47 -23.69 0.37
C VAL A 250 -2.05 -24.77 -0.64
N SER A 251 -2.86 -24.96 -1.69
CA SER A 251 -2.53 -25.86 -2.81
C SER A 251 -1.64 -25.20 -3.88
N THR A 252 -1.39 -23.90 -3.80
CA THR A 252 -0.55 -23.19 -4.78
C THR A 252 0.93 -23.48 -4.59
N LEU A 253 1.72 -23.34 -5.66
CA LEU A 253 3.14 -23.70 -5.70
C LEU A 253 3.99 -23.18 -4.53
N PRO A 254 3.84 -21.92 -4.07
CA PRO A 254 4.63 -21.42 -2.94
C PRO A 254 4.45 -22.20 -1.64
N PHE A 255 3.34 -22.92 -1.46
CA PHE A 255 3.01 -23.66 -0.24
C PHE A 255 3.32 -25.15 -0.33
N THR A 256 3.46 -25.69 -1.54
CA THR A 256 3.81 -27.10 -1.74
C THR A 256 5.15 -27.47 -1.07
N ASN A 257 5.21 -28.68 -0.50
CA ASN A 257 6.42 -29.21 0.15
C ASN A 257 7.41 -29.86 -0.85
N GLY A 258 7.10 -29.83 -2.16
CA GLY A 258 7.91 -30.49 -3.19
C GLY A 258 9.26 -29.82 -3.41
N VAL A 259 10.22 -30.58 -3.95
CA VAL A 259 11.59 -30.16 -4.30
C VAL A 259 11.63 -29.38 -5.64
N SER A 260 10.58 -28.61 -5.95
CA SER A 260 10.58 -27.81 -7.17
C SER A 260 11.63 -26.69 -7.06
N SER A 261 12.18 -26.26 -8.20
CA SER A 261 13.09 -25.10 -8.23
C SER A 261 12.45 -23.86 -7.61
N VAL A 262 11.12 -23.74 -7.68
CA VAL A 262 10.32 -22.65 -7.13
C VAL A 262 10.32 -22.66 -5.60
N THR A 263 10.13 -23.80 -4.95
CA THR A 263 10.11 -23.86 -3.47
C THR A 263 11.51 -23.67 -2.87
N GLN A 264 12.56 -24.02 -3.61
CA GLN A 264 13.94 -23.75 -3.21
C GLN A 264 14.30 -22.25 -3.24
N LEU A 265 13.63 -21.45 -4.07
CA LEU A 265 13.82 -19.99 -4.08
C LEU A 265 13.47 -19.33 -2.74
N ALA A 266 12.57 -19.92 -1.96
CA ALA A 266 12.24 -19.41 -0.63
C ALA A 266 13.47 -19.31 0.29
N LYS A 267 14.47 -20.19 0.11
CA LYS A 267 15.75 -20.17 0.86
C LYS A 267 16.69 -19.03 0.44
N ARG A 268 16.38 -18.35 -0.66
CA ARG A 268 17.16 -17.25 -1.24
C ARG A 268 16.53 -15.88 -0.97
N VAL A 269 15.49 -15.83 -0.14
CA VAL A 269 14.81 -14.59 0.21
C VAL A 269 15.53 -13.93 1.38
N VAL A 270 15.81 -12.63 1.23
CA VAL A 270 16.38 -11.78 2.28
C VAL A 270 15.51 -10.55 2.48
N CYS A 271 15.44 -10.08 3.72
CA CYS A 271 14.86 -8.79 4.08
C CYS A 271 15.80 -8.15 5.11
N ALA A 272 16.37 -7.00 4.74
CA ALA A 272 17.42 -6.35 5.50
C ALA A 272 17.47 -4.86 5.18
N LEU A 273 18.10 -4.09 6.07
CA LEU A 273 18.42 -2.68 5.85
C LEU A 273 19.32 -2.50 4.61
N PRO A 274 19.26 -1.33 3.94
CA PRO A 274 20.05 -1.08 2.75
C PRO A 274 21.54 -1.08 3.06
N THR A 275 22.31 -1.79 2.24
CA THR A 275 23.77 -1.78 2.22
C THR A 275 24.28 -1.25 0.89
N SER A 276 25.55 -0.84 0.84
CA SER A 276 26.19 -0.38 -0.40
C SER A 276 26.25 -1.44 -1.51
N LYS A 277 26.00 -2.70 -1.17
CA LYS A 277 26.02 -3.83 -2.12
C LYS A 277 24.64 -4.15 -2.71
N ASP A 278 23.56 -3.60 -2.17
CA ASP A 278 22.20 -4.03 -2.49
C ASP A 278 21.67 -3.52 -3.84
N GLY A 279 22.38 -2.57 -4.48
CA GLY A 279 21.93 -1.95 -5.73
C GLY A 279 20.58 -1.24 -5.64
N LEU A 280 20.04 -1.09 -4.42
CA LEU A 280 18.71 -0.59 -4.09
C LEU A 280 18.85 0.50 -3.04
N ARG A 281 18.16 1.63 -3.25
CA ARG A 281 18.12 2.71 -2.27
C ARG A 281 16.83 2.66 -1.45
N ALA A 282 16.95 2.74 -0.12
CA ALA A 282 15.78 2.98 0.71
C ALA A 282 15.28 4.42 0.52
N THR A 283 14.12 4.61 -0.12
CA THR A 283 13.56 5.94 -0.42
C THR A 283 12.70 6.47 0.73
N GLY A 284 12.50 7.78 0.87
CA GLY A 284 11.62 8.36 1.92
C GLY A 284 12.14 8.21 3.37
N VAL A 285 13.41 7.85 3.55
CA VAL A 285 14.04 7.69 4.86
C VAL A 285 14.49 9.06 5.39
N PRO A 286 14.03 9.50 6.57
CA PRO A 286 14.43 10.78 7.14
C PRO A 286 15.87 10.72 7.67
N PRO A 287 16.56 11.88 7.81
CA PRO A 287 17.96 11.92 8.25
C PRO A 287 18.21 11.23 9.59
N TYR A 288 17.30 11.36 10.56
CA TYR A 288 17.47 10.76 11.88
C TYR A 288 17.45 9.22 11.84
N VAL A 289 16.60 8.59 11.00
CA VAL A 289 16.63 7.14 10.78
C VAL A 289 17.95 6.73 10.15
N SER A 290 18.45 7.51 9.18
CA SER A 290 19.76 7.24 8.57
C SER A 290 20.89 7.24 9.61
N VAL A 291 20.84 8.18 10.56
CA VAL A 291 21.78 8.21 11.70
C VAL A 291 21.60 6.98 12.59
N MET A 292 20.38 6.58 12.93
CA MET A 292 20.12 5.37 13.72
C MET A 292 20.68 4.11 13.04
N CYS A 293 20.52 3.97 11.72
CA CYS A 293 21.12 2.88 10.94
C CYS A 293 22.65 2.86 11.04
N GLN A 294 23.29 4.03 10.98
CA GLN A 294 24.75 4.16 11.13
C GLN A 294 25.19 3.79 12.56
N MET A 295 24.48 4.28 13.58
CA MET A 295 24.76 3.96 14.98
C MET A 295 24.67 2.45 15.26
N ARG A 296 23.64 1.77 14.72
CA ARG A 296 23.52 0.31 14.83
C ARG A 296 24.71 -0.40 14.20
N LYS A 297 25.11 0.01 12.99
CA LYS A 297 26.28 -0.56 12.31
C LYS A 297 27.58 -0.34 13.11
N MET A 298 27.74 0.81 13.74
CA MET A 298 28.89 1.08 14.61
C MET A 298 28.88 0.17 15.85
N ALA A 299 27.73 -0.01 16.50
CA ALA A 299 27.59 -0.91 17.64
C ALA A 299 27.97 -2.36 17.27
N GLU A 300 27.46 -2.87 16.14
CA GLU A 300 27.79 -4.21 15.64
C GLU A 300 29.30 -4.38 15.38
N LEU A 301 29.97 -3.37 14.82
CA LEU A 301 31.43 -3.40 14.60
C LEU A 301 32.21 -3.37 15.91
N MET A 302 31.74 -2.62 16.91
CA MET A 302 32.37 -2.57 18.23
C MET A 302 32.25 -3.91 18.96
N GLU A 303 31.09 -4.57 18.88
CA GLU A 303 30.89 -5.91 19.44
C GLU A 303 31.77 -6.97 18.77
N GLN A 304 31.91 -6.92 17.44
CA GLN A 304 32.80 -7.81 16.69
C GLN A 304 34.27 -7.58 17.04
N GLY A 305 34.69 -6.32 17.22
CA GLY A 305 36.04 -5.98 17.67
C GLY A 305 36.31 -6.40 19.12
N ALA A 306 35.31 -6.33 19.99
CA ALA A 306 35.41 -6.80 21.38
C ALA A 306 35.51 -8.33 21.50
N ASN A 307 34.89 -9.06 20.55
CA ASN A 307 34.94 -10.52 20.47
C ASN A 307 36.13 -11.07 19.66
N TRP A 308 37.03 -10.20 19.18
CA TRP A 308 38.24 -10.61 18.49
C TRP A 308 39.27 -11.16 19.50
N GLN A 309 39.53 -12.46 19.43
CA GLN A 309 40.71 -13.07 20.07
C GLN A 309 41.79 -13.30 18.99
N PRO A 310 43.07 -13.03 19.30
CA PRO A 310 44.17 -13.03 18.34
C PRO A 310 44.47 -14.39 17.70
#